data_AF-A0A9D0NYZ1-F1
#
_entry.id   AF-A0A9D0NYZ1-F1
#
_cell.length_a   1.000
_cell.length_b   1.000
_cell.length_c   1.000
_cell.angle_alpha   90.00
_cell.angle_beta   90.00
_cell.angle_gamma   90.00
#
_symmetry.space_group_name_H-M   'P 1'
#
loop_
_entity.id
_entity.type
_entity.pdbx_description
1 polymer ?
#
loop_
_entity_poly.entity_id
_entity_poly.type
_entity_poly.pdbx_seq_one_letter_code
_entity_poly.pdbx_strand_id
1 'polypeptide(L)'
;ALMRDAGTKNKILEYPVVDHGKLFTQRFEPKGKKRVSLPSHGAMECQVYQVARTSKKRSTELCVAAELGFLPIQAIHNEKGTTVEMLLLKFESTRHSLQKKPPQQDLNELLSANQRKD
;
A
#
# COMPACT_ATOMS: atom_id res chain seq x y z
N ALA A 1 -1.13 -3.09 3.86
CA ALA A 1 -2.40 -3.24 3.12
C ALA A 1 -2.54 -2.13 2.08
N LEU A 2 -2.59 -0.86 2.51
CA LEU A 2 -2.70 0.31 1.61
C LEU A 2 -1.81 0.26 0.35
N MET A 3 -0.49 0.07 0.47
CA MET A 3 0.41 0.08 -0.70
C MET A 3 0.06 -0.98 -1.74
N ARG A 4 -0.36 -2.17 -1.30
CA ARG A 4 -0.74 -3.26 -2.20
C ARG A 4 -2.07 -2.99 -2.90
N ASP A 5 -2.98 -2.33 -2.19
CA ASP A 5 -4.36 -2.12 -2.62
C ASP A 5 -4.54 -0.72 -3.28
N ALA A 6 -3.51 0.13 -3.22
CA ALA A 6 -3.48 1.44 -3.84
C ALA A 6 -3.53 1.33 -5.37
N GLY A 7 -4.10 2.35 -6.03
CA GLY A 7 -4.28 2.37 -7.48
C GLY A 7 -5.54 1.67 -7.99
N THR A 8 -6.30 0.98 -7.12
CA THR A 8 -7.64 0.50 -7.50
C THR A 8 -8.62 1.68 -7.54
N LYS A 9 -9.07 2.05 -8.76
CA LYS A 9 -10.07 3.08 -9.12
C LYS A 9 -10.71 3.84 -7.94
N ASN A 10 -10.14 4.98 -7.51
CA ASN A 10 -10.72 5.98 -6.59
C ASN A 10 -11.69 5.45 -5.51
N LYS A 11 -11.37 4.30 -4.92
CA LYS A 11 -12.20 3.66 -3.89
C LYS A 11 -11.69 4.06 -2.52
N ILE A 12 -12.63 4.22 -1.60
CA ILE A 12 -12.32 4.24 -0.17
C ILE A 12 -11.79 2.85 0.19
N LEU A 13 -10.63 2.80 0.83
CA LEU A 13 -10.01 1.57 1.29
C LEU A 13 -10.25 1.43 2.78
N GLU A 14 -10.89 0.34 3.19
CA GLU A 14 -11.31 0.10 4.56
C GLU A 14 -10.50 -1.05 5.16
N TYR A 15 -9.88 -0.80 6.32
CA TYR A 15 -9.08 -1.81 7.02
C TYR A 15 -9.54 -1.94 8.47
N PRO A 16 -10.00 -3.12 8.92
CA PRO A 16 -10.22 -3.37 10.32
C PRO A 16 -8.89 -3.37 11.07
N VAL A 17 -8.83 -2.65 12.18
CA VAL A 17 -7.66 -2.54 13.06
C VAL A 17 -8.14 -2.70 14.50
N VAL A 18 -7.46 -3.55 15.26
CA VAL A 18 -7.68 -3.67 16.71
C VAL A 18 -6.75 -2.70 17.42
N ASP A 19 -7.32 -1.83 18.24
CA ASP A 19 -6.58 -0.84 19.04
C ASP A 19 -7.15 -0.87 20.46
N HIS A 20 -6.31 -1.10 21.48
CA HIS A 20 -6.73 -1.27 22.88
C HIS A 20 -7.94 -2.21 23.10
N GLY A 21 -7.95 -3.36 22.43
CA GLY A 21 -9.03 -4.36 22.54
C GLY A 21 -10.35 -3.98 21.86
N LYS A 22 -10.40 -2.86 21.15
CA LYS A 22 -11.56 -2.40 20.38
C LYS A 22 -11.29 -2.54 18.89
N LEU A 23 -12.30 -3.00 18.15
CA LEU A 23 -12.27 -3.05 16.70
C LEU A 23 -12.65 -1.69 16.12
N PHE A 24 -11.78 -1.13 15.29
CA PHE A 24 -12.02 0.08 14.53
C PHE A 24 -11.80 -0.17 13.05
N THR A 25 -12.43 0.63 12.19
CA THR A 25 -12.15 0.61 10.75
C THR A 25 -11.41 1.88 10.35
N GLN A 26 -10.19 1.73 9.85
CA GLN A 26 -9.47 2.82 9.20
C GLN A 26 -9.99 3.00 7.78
N ARG A 27 -10.51 4.18 7.46
CA ARG A 27 -11.01 4.55 6.14
C ARG A 27 -9.99 5.45 5.46
N PHE A 28 -9.33 4.94 4.43
CA PHE A 28 -8.42 5.72 3.58
C PHE A 28 -9.21 6.26 2.39
N GLU A 29 -9.46 7.56 2.40
CA GLU A 29 -10.17 8.27 1.35
C GLU A 29 -9.18 8.77 0.29
N PRO A 30 -9.36 8.46 -0.99
CA PRO A 30 -8.53 9.01 -2.06
C PRO A 30 -8.79 10.52 -2.19
N LYS A 31 -7.72 11.32 -2.30
CA LYS A 31 -7.77 12.78 -2.44
C LYS A 31 -7.28 13.29 -3.80
N GLY A 32 -6.98 12.39 -4.72
CA GLY A 32 -6.47 12.71 -6.05
C GLY A 32 -4.96 12.54 -6.14
N LYS A 33 -4.35 13.21 -7.10
CA LYS A 33 -2.90 13.11 -7.37
C LYS A 33 -2.18 14.37 -6.93
N LYS A 34 -0.92 14.20 -6.54
CA LYS A 34 0.00 15.29 -6.21
C LYS A 34 1.36 15.02 -6.85
N ARG A 35 2.06 16.08 -7.23
CA ARG A 35 3.45 16.01 -7.67
C ARG A 35 4.36 16.42 -6.52
N VAL A 36 5.34 15.58 -6.18
CA VAL A 36 6.27 15.82 -5.07
C VAL A 36 7.70 15.75 -5.60
N SER A 37 8.52 16.76 -5.24
CA SER A 37 9.94 16.78 -5.58
C SER A 37 10.73 16.01 -4.53
N LEU A 38 11.40 14.94 -4.95
CA LEU A 38 12.28 14.13 -4.12
C LEU A 38 13.74 14.55 -4.34
N PRO A 39 14.52 14.81 -3.28
CA PRO A 39 15.89 15.31 -3.42
C PRO A 39 16.79 14.46 -4.33
N SER A 40 16.70 13.12 -4.26
CA SER A 40 17.58 12.23 -5.03
C SER A 40 16.95 11.61 -6.28
N HIS A 41 15.66 11.82 -6.54
CA HIS A 41 14.92 11.12 -7.62
C HIS A 41 14.06 12.06 -8.49
N GLY A 42 14.13 13.37 -8.25
CA GLY A 42 13.36 14.36 -9.00
C GLY A 42 11.88 14.37 -8.65
N ALA A 43 11.06 14.98 -9.50
CA ALA A 43 9.64 15.13 -9.24
C ALA A 43 8.84 13.90 -9.68
N MET A 44 8.07 13.31 -8.75
CA MET A 44 7.23 12.15 -8.98
C MET A 44 5.75 12.46 -8.76
N GLU A 45 4.87 11.85 -9.57
CA GLU A 45 3.44 11.84 -9.29
C GLU A 45 3.09 10.76 -8.25
N CYS A 46 2.18 11.08 -7.35
CA CYS A 46 1.66 10.14 -6.36
C CYS A 46 0.14 10.24 -6.24
N GLN A 47 -0.47 9.15 -5.81
CA GLN A 47 -1.86 9.12 -5.38
C GLN A 47 -1.92 9.49 -3.89
N VAL A 48 -2.80 10.40 -3.54
CA VAL A 48 -3.01 10.85 -2.17
C VAL A 48 -4.16 10.08 -1.54
N TYR A 49 -3.93 9.58 -0.33
CA TYR A 49 -4.93 8.99 0.55
C TYR A 49 -4.92 9.69 1.90
N GLN A 50 -6.10 9.99 2.44
CA GLN A 50 -6.26 10.56 3.77
C GLN A 50 -6.98 9.57 4.69
N VAL A 51 -6.49 9.44 5.92
CA VAL A 51 -7.22 8.79 7.01
C VAL A 51 -7.43 9.80 8.14
N ALA A 52 -8.64 9.88 8.65
CA ALA A 52 -8.99 10.71 9.81
C ALA A 52 -9.66 9.85 10.88
N ARG A 53 -9.30 10.07 12.15
CA ARG A 53 -10.02 9.47 13.28
C ARG A 53 -11.26 10.32 13.62
N THR A 54 -12.27 9.68 14.22
CA THR A 54 -13.64 10.18 14.47
C THR A 54 -13.76 11.55 15.15
N SER A 55 -12.70 12.05 15.80
CA SER A 55 -12.69 13.38 16.42
C SER A 55 -12.04 14.48 15.57
N LYS A 56 -11.58 14.20 14.34
CA LYS A 56 -10.76 15.09 13.49
C LYS A 56 -9.48 15.64 14.16
N LYS A 57 -9.21 15.29 15.42
CA LYS A 57 -8.01 15.69 16.18
C LYS A 57 -6.75 15.03 15.66
N ARG A 58 -6.88 13.96 14.87
CA ARG A 58 -5.79 13.21 14.28
C ARG A 58 -6.12 12.86 12.83
N SER A 59 -5.27 13.27 11.89
CA SER A 59 -5.35 12.89 10.49
C SER A 59 -3.96 12.56 9.94
N THR A 60 -3.93 11.67 8.95
CA THR A 60 -2.71 11.37 8.20
C THR A 60 -3.05 11.39 6.72
N GLU A 61 -2.26 12.15 5.96
CA GLU A 61 -2.22 12.08 4.51
C GLU A 61 -1.00 11.28 4.07
N LEU A 62 -1.18 10.38 3.12
CA LEU A 62 -0.13 9.57 2.51
C LEU A 62 -0.17 9.79 1.00
N CYS A 63 0.98 10.16 0.44
CA CYS A 63 1.20 10.32 -0.98
C CYS A 63 2.06 9.12 -1.45
N VAL A 64 1.44 8.21 -2.20
CA VAL A 64 2.03 6.93 -2.64
C VAL A 64 2.34 6.93 -4.14
N ALA A 65 3.58 6.64 -4.52
CA ALA A 65 4.03 6.72 -5.91
C ALA A 65 3.90 5.38 -6.64
N ALA A 66 3.07 5.32 -7.70
CA ALA A 66 2.84 4.09 -8.47
C ALA A 66 4.13 3.54 -9.10
N GLU A 67 5.00 4.43 -9.58
CA GLU A 67 6.31 4.07 -10.16
C GLU A 67 7.23 3.34 -9.19
N LEU A 68 7.02 3.50 -7.88
CA LEU A 68 7.76 2.82 -6.81
C LEU A 68 6.95 1.68 -6.16
N GLY A 69 5.96 1.12 -6.87
CA GLY A 69 5.09 0.09 -6.32
C GLY A 69 4.20 0.60 -5.19
N PHE A 70 3.74 1.85 -5.31
CA PHE A 70 2.94 2.56 -4.31
C PHE A 70 3.64 2.77 -2.96
N LEU A 71 4.97 2.91 -2.96
CA LEU A 71 5.72 3.36 -1.78
C LEU A 71 5.26 4.77 -1.36
N PRO A 72 5.03 5.04 -0.06
CA PRO A 72 4.80 6.39 0.44
C PRO A 72 6.05 7.26 0.21
N ILE A 73 5.91 8.33 -0.56
CA ILE A 73 6.98 9.29 -0.84
C ILE A 73 6.85 10.58 -0.02
N GLN A 74 5.65 10.84 0.50
CA GLN A 74 5.39 11.91 1.46
C GLN A 74 4.27 11.47 2.41
N ALA A 75 4.38 11.86 3.68
CA ALA A 75 3.33 11.71 4.66
C ALA A 75 3.19 12.98 5.49
N ILE A 76 1.95 13.44 5.68
CA ILE A 76 1.64 14.59 6.53
C ILE A 76 0.74 14.09 7.66
N HIS A 77 1.23 14.16 8.87
CA HIS A 77 0.49 13.81 10.06
C HIS A 77 0.08 15.07 10.82
N ASN A 78 -1.20 15.18 11.16
CA ASN A 78 -1.70 16.26 12.00
C ASN A 78 -2.28 15.64 13.26
N GLU A 79 -1.82 16.10 14.43
CA GLU A 79 -2.40 15.74 15.72
C GLU A 79 -2.49 16.98 16.61
N LYS A 80 -3.72 17.34 17.00
CA LYS A 80 -4.02 18.47 17.91
C LYS A 80 -3.35 19.81 17.50
N GLY A 81 -3.24 20.07 16.21
CA GLY A 81 -2.63 21.29 15.66
C GLY A 81 -1.12 21.20 15.45
N THR A 82 -0.47 20.11 15.87
CA THR A 82 0.92 19.82 15.52
C THR A 82 0.96 19.06 14.20
N THR A 83 1.73 19.58 13.25
CA THR A 83 1.97 18.93 11.95
C THR A 83 3.37 18.33 11.93
N VAL A 84 3.45 17.07 11.53
CA VAL A 84 4.70 16.37 11.24
C VAL A 84 4.69 15.96 9.78
N GLU A 85 5.71 16.36 9.04
CA GLU A 85 5.90 16.00 7.64
C GLU A 85 7.07 15.05 7.49
N MET A 86 6.89 14.01 6.69
CA MET A 86 7.91 13.06 6.30
C MET A 86 8.02 13.06 4.78
N LEU A 87 9.25 13.14 4.27
CA LEU A 87 9.58 13.11 2.85
C LEU A 87 10.59 12.00 2.58
N LEU A 88 10.36 11.21 1.53
CA LEU A 88 11.33 10.21 1.09
C LEU A 88 12.57 10.91 0.53
N LEU A 89 13.69 10.79 1.24
CA LEU A 89 14.94 11.43 0.83
C LEU A 89 15.75 10.58 -0.14
N LYS A 90 15.70 9.25 0.00
CA LYS A 90 16.44 8.29 -0.84
C LYS A 90 15.78 6.91 -0.75
N PHE A 91 15.78 6.17 -1.85
CA PHE A 91 15.37 4.78 -1.93
C PHE A 91 16.27 4.00 -2.89
N GLU A 92 16.60 2.77 -2.51
CA GLU A 92 17.35 1.81 -3.33
C GLU A 92 16.59 0.48 -3.30
N SER A 93 16.42 -0.14 -4.47
CA SER A 93 15.80 -1.46 -4.59
C SER A 93 16.72 -2.37 -5.39
N THR A 94 17.19 -3.42 -4.75
CA THR A 94 17.77 -4.57 -5.43
C THR A 94 16.63 -5.48 -5.88
N ARG A 95 16.43 -5.59 -7.20
CA ARG A 95 15.57 -6.64 -7.75
C ARG A 95 16.24 -7.98 -7.48
N HIS A 96 15.91 -8.63 -6.36
CA HIS A 96 16.01 -10.08 -6.35
C HIS A 96 14.97 -10.59 -7.35
N SER A 97 15.44 -11.23 -8.42
CA SER A 97 14.55 -11.94 -9.34
C SER A 97 13.67 -12.84 -8.49
N LEU A 98 12.36 -12.56 -8.47
CA LEU A 98 11.39 -13.53 -7.98
C LEU A 98 11.59 -14.75 -8.85
N GLN A 99 12.24 -15.79 -8.32
CA GLN A 99 12.32 -17.07 -8.98
C GLN A 99 10.87 -17.45 -9.30
N LYS A 100 10.58 -17.67 -10.58
CA LYS A 100 9.29 -18.14 -11.05
C LYS A 100 8.89 -19.31 -10.14
N LYS A 101 7.70 -19.21 -9.54
CA LYS A 101 7.09 -20.31 -8.76
C LYS A 101 7.33 -21.61 -9.56
N PRO A 102 7.88 -22.68 -8.96
CA PRO A 102 8.02 -23.94 -9.67
C PRO A 102 6.65 -24.35 -10.24
N PRO A 103 6.61 -25.01 -11.41
CA PRO A 103 5.34 -25.41 -12.02
C PRO A 103 4.52 -26.14 -10.96
N GLN A 104 3.35 -25.60 -10.67
CA GLN A 104 2.37 -26.30 -9.84
C GLN A 104 2.05 -27.57 -10.62
N GLN A 105 2.53 -28.73 -10.16
CA GLN A 105 2.16 -30.01 -10.77
C GLN A 105 0.64 -30.07 -10.78
N ASP A 106 0.09 -30.24 -11.98
CA ASP A 106 -1.35 -30.31 -12.18
C ASP A 106 -1.87 -31.52 -11.40
N LEU A 107 -2.80 -31.28 -10.47
CA LEU A 107 -3.42 -32.33 -9.67
C LEU A 107 -4.09 -33.40 -10.56
N ASN A 108 -4.46 -33.02 -11.79
CA ASN A 108 -5.01 -33.93 -12.80
C ASN A 108 -3.97 -34.93 -13.36
N GLU A 109 -2.67 -34.60 -13.39
CA GLU A 109 -1.61 -35.55 -13.78
C GLU A 109 -1.37 -36.60 -12.68
N LEU A 110 -1.49 -36.23 -11.41
CA LEU A 110 -1.36 -37.16 -10.28
C LEU A 110 -2.56 -38.12 -10.17
N LEU A 111 -3.76 -37.66 -10.53
CA LEU A 111 -4.97 -38.49 -10.52
C LEU A 111 -5.01 -39.48 -11.70
N SER A 112 -4.47 -39.10 -12.86
CA SER A 112 -4.41 -39.99 -14.04
C SER A 112 -3.29 -41.04 -13.98
N ALA A 113 -2.26 -40.82 -13.15
CA ALA A 113 -1.21 -41.81 -12.89
C ALA A 113 -1.66 -42.97 -12.00
N ASN A 114 -2.67 -42.74 -11.14
CA ASN A 114 -3.20 -43.77 -10.23
C ASN A 114 -4.34 -44.62 -10.83
N GLN A 115 -4.82 -44.29 -12.04
CA GLN A 115 -5.87 -45.08 -12.73
C GLN A 115 -5.32 -46.11 -13.74
N ARG A 116 -4.00 -46.34 -13.77
CA ARG A 116 -3.37 -47.38 -14.60
C ARG A 116 -2.72 -48.51 -13.79
N LYS A 117 -3.23 -48.74 -12.59
CA LYS A 117 -2.91 -49.91 -11.77
C LYS A 117 -4.21 -50.57 -11.37
N ASP A 118 -4.80 -51.30 -12.31
CA ASP A 118 -5.69 -52.45 -12.10
C ASP A 118 -5.63 -53.31 -13.36
#